data_AF-A0A7C9CVX0-F1
#
_entry.id   AF-A0A7C9CVX0-F1
#
_cell.length_a   1.000
_cell.length_b   1.000
_cell.length_c   1.000
_cell.angle_alpha   90.00
_cell.angle_beta   90.00
_cell.angle_gamma   90.00
#
_symmetry.space_group_name_H-M   'P 1'
#
loop_
_entity.id
_entity.type
_entity.pdbx_description
1 polymer ?
#
loop_
_entity_poly.entity_id
_entity_poly.type
_entity_poly.pdbx_seq_one_letter_code
_entity_poly.pdbx_strand_id
1 'polypeptide(L)'
;MSAGDQAAVAILTQVALAADGAVLGLALAYVAVRSFIKFAATSSALRRISDAPSVKVSDLRSLISDEADANGERLVVVRGTVESKSAVDGSWKSLWNDVLVSHDSGERAVVILRSQKCIYNEWRGFFGWYPDVRTVLARAWREQGSTSIRTVPFLLVEGQQQPQTDYVVVDLDGSKHPLPLTTVFHKMQPIQATPYSFLQAVFGHEYPVGLLDEEKILALGKNVTAVGICSSKDGVPEIKSCRDLPYFLSEMTKDQMVLELSSKAKILLWGGIIVGSVSIGVLGYAILRNWNKWKEWRERRRAQQEIAAMAAARDDVESEAVEDEDVGDVPDGQLCVICLMRRRRAAFVPCGHLVCCQRCALSVERDLAPKCPVCRQAIRTSVRIYDS
;
A
#
# COMPACT_ATOMS: atom_id res chain seq x y z
N MET A 1 1.00 8.28 -15.22
CA MET A 1 1.56 7.60 -14.04
C MET A 1 2.71 8.46 -13.56
N SER A 2 2.72 8.85 -12.28
CA SER A 2 3.76 9.74 -11.75
C SER A 2 5.09 8.98 -11.67
N ALA A 3 6.22 9.66 -11.85
CA ALA A 3 7.56 9.07 -11.65
C ALA A 3 7.72 8.50 -10.22
N GLY A 4 6.98 9.04 -9.24
CA GLY A 4 6.91 8.50 -7.87
C GLY A 4 6.25 7.11 -7.80
N ASP A 5 5.25 6.83 -8.66
CA ASP A 5 4.63 5.51 -8.74
C ASP A 5 5.64 4.47 -9.26
N GLN A 6 6.54 4.85 -10.17
CA GLN A 6 7.55 3.96 -10.73
C GLN A 6 8.65 3.60 -9.71
N ALA A 7 9.09 4.56 -8.90
CA ALA A 7 10.09 4.32 -7.86
C ALA A 7 9.54 3.48 -6.70
N ALA A 8 8.30 3.74 -6.27
CA ALA A 8 7.63 2.91 -5.26
C ALA A 8 7.40 1.48 -5.75
N VAL A 9 7.03 1.31 -7.03
CA VAL A 9 6.93 -0.01 -7.66
C VAL A 9 8.29 -0.71 -7.72
N ALA A 10 9.37 -0.01 -8.05
CA ALA A 10 10.71 -0.58 -8.10
C ALA A 10 11.17 -1.12 -6.72
N ILE A 11 10.96 -0.34 -5.65
CA ILE A 11 11.30 -0.76 -4.29
C ILE A 11 10.43 -1.93 -3.83
N LEU A 12 9.12 -1.88 -4.10
CA LEU A 12 8.22 -3.00 -3.83
C LEU A 12 8.64 -4.26 -4.58
N THR A 13 9.06 -4.14 -5.85
CA THR A 13 9.55 -5.29 -6.62
C THR A 13 10.84 -5.86 -6.06
N GLN A 14 11.76 -5.05 -5.55
CA GLN A 14 13.01 -5.55 -4.97
C GLN A 14 12.82 -6.21 -3.60
N VAL A 15 11.99 -5.62 -2.72
CA VAL A 15 11.61 -6.23 -1.44
C VAL A 15 10.83 -7.53 -1.68
N ALA A 16 9.99 -7.56 -2.70
CA ALA A 16 9.23 -8.73 -3.09
C ALA A 16 10.08 -9.85 -3.71
N LEU A 17 11.17 -9.51 -4.41
CA LEU A 17 12.15 -10.48 -4.92
C LEU A 17 13.07 -11.03 -3.82
N ALA A 18 13.31 -10.26 -2.75
CA ALA A 18 14.09 -10.70 -1.59
C ALA A 18 13.30 -11.62 -0.64
N ALA A 19 11.96 -11.58 -0.66
CA ALA A 19 11.10 -12.27 0.30
C ALA A 19 10.31 -13.43 -0.34
N ASP A 20 10.90 -14.64 -0.38
CA ASP A 20 10.30 -15.98 -0.62
C ASP A 20 9.16 -16.13 -1.67
N GLY A 21 8.96 -15.15 -2.56
CA GLY A 21 7.85 -15.05 -3.50
C GLY A 21 6.48 -14.69 -2.88
N ALA A 22 6.25 -14.97 -1.60
CA ALA A 22 4.95 -14.74 -0.96
C ALA A 22 4.57 -13.25 -0.90
N VAL A 23 5.53 -12.37 -0.58
CA VAL A 23 5.30 -10.91 -0.53
C VAL A 23 4.99 -10.36 -1.93
N LEU A 24 5.68 -10.86 -2.96
CA LEU A 24 5.38 -10.53 -4.35
C LEU A 24 3.96 -10.94 -4.73
N GLY A 25 3.58 -12.17 -4.38
CA GLY A 25 2.25 -12.70 -4.61
C GLY A 25 1.16 -11.82 -3.98
N LEU A 26 1.34 -11.42 -2.72
CA LEU A 26 0.39 -10.55 -2.01
C LEU A 26 0.33 -9.13 -2.60
N ALA A 27 1.47 -8.54 -2.97
CA ALA A 27 1.51 -7.23 -3.60
C ALA A 27 0.78 -7.23 -4.96
N LEU A 28 1.01 -8.25 -5.78
CA LEU A 28 0.30 -8.43 -7.05
C LEU A 28 -1.20 -8.68 -6.82
N ALA A 29 -1.58 -9.44 -5.78
CA ALA A 29 -2.98 -9.66 -5.42
C ALA A 29 -3.67 -8.33 -5.09
N TYR A 30 -3.01 -7.48 -4.30
CA TYR A 30 -3.53 -6.15 -3.97
C TYR A 30 -3.73 -5.27 -5.21
N VAL A 31 -2.76 -5.27 -6.14
CA VAL A 31 -2.87 -4.53 -7.40
C VAL A 31 -4.02 -5.06 -8.24
N ALA A 32 -4.19 -6.38 -8.34
CA ALA A 32 -5.31 -7.00 -9.06
C ALA A 32 -6.66 -6.57 -8.46
N VAL A 33 -6.83 -6.67 -7.13
CA VAL A 33 -8.05 -6.24 -6.43
C VAL A 33 -8.36 -4.76 -6.70
N ARG A 34 -7.35 -3.89 -6.60
CA ARG A 34 -7.52 -2.46 -6.88
C ARG A 34 -7.88 -2.19 -8.34
N SER A 35 -7.37 -2.99 -9.28
CA SER A 35 -7.77 -2.93 -10.69
C SER A 35 -9.24 -3.29 -10.87
N PHE A 36 -9.72 -4.35 -10.21
CA PHE A 36 -11.13 -4.76 -10.26
C PHE A 36 -12.08 -3.73 -9.64
N ILE A 37 -11.70 -3.10 -8.52
CA ILE A 37 -12.50 -2.00 -7.92
C ILE A 37 -12.60 -0.82 -8.89
N LYS A 38 -11.47 -0.41 -9.50
CA LYS A 38 -11.47 0.67 -10.50
C LYS A 38 -12.27 0.29 -11.74
N PHE A 39 -12.19 -0.96 -12.18
CA PHE A 39 -12.99 -1.49 -13.28
C PHE A 39 -14.49 -1.39 -12.98
N ALA A 40 -14.93 -1.80 -11.78
CA ALA A 40 -16.32 -1.72 -11.36
C ALA A 40 -16.84 -0.27 -11.36
N ALA A 41 -16.06 0.68 -10.81
CA ALA A 41 -16.41 2.10 -10.84
C ALA A 41 -16.42 2.69 -12.27
N THR A 42 -15.47 2.28 -13.12
CA THR A 42 -15.39 2.77 -14.51
C THR A 42 -16.52 2.19 -15.36
N SER A 43 -16.89 0.93 -15.15
CA SER A 43 -17.97 0.27 -15.89
C SER A 43 -19.35 0.76 -15.45
N SER A 44 -19.55 1.06 -14.15
CA SER A 44 -20.77 1.71 -13.68
C SER A 44 -20.91 3.12 -14.27
N ALA A 45 -19.83 3.90 -14.30
CA ALA A 45 -19.82 5.22 -14.93
C ALA A 45 -20.09 5.15 -16.43
N LEU A 46 -19.47 4.20 -17.15
CA LEU A 46 -19.72 3.94 -18.57
C LEU A 46 -21.21 3.66 -18.83
N ARG A 47 -21.83 2.79 -18.03
CA ARG A 47 -23.25 2.45 -18.18
C ARG A 47 -24.13 3.67 -17.96
N ARG A 48 -23.91 4.44 -16.88
CA ARG A 48 -24.68 5.66 -16.61
C ARG A 48 -24.53 6.72 -17.70
N ILE A 49 -23.32 6.93 -18.23
CA ILE A 49 -23.10 7.91 -19.32
C ILE A 49 -23.70 7.42 -20.64
N SER A 50 -23.64 6.12 -20.92
CA SER A 50 -24.27 5.52 -22.11
C SER A 50 -25.79 5.70 -22.07
N ASP A 51 -26.41 5.38 -20.93
CA ASP A 51 -27.86 5.44 -20.71
C ASP A 51 -28.38 6.88 -20.61
N ALA A 52 -27.54 7.84 -20.22
CA ALA A 52 -27.93 9.25 -20.12
C ALA A 52 -28.28 9.84 -21.50
N PRO A 53 -29.43 10.51 -21.67
CA PRO A 53 -29.77 11.14 -22.93
C PRO A 53 -28.79 12.29 -23.24
N SER A 54 -28.36 12.37 -24.50
CA SER A 54 -27.66 13.55 -25.03
C SER A 54 -28.70 14.56 -25.50
N VAL A 55 -28.82 15.68 -24.80
CA VAL A 55 -29.90 16.64 -24.99
C VAL A 55 -29.31 17.98 -25.41
N LYS A 56 -30.02 18.66 -26.30
CA LYS A 56 -29.77 20.04 -26.69
C LYS A 56 -30.19 21.01 -25.59
N VAL A 57 -29.73 22.26 -25.66
CA VAL A 57 -30.05 23.24 -24.61
C VAL A 57 -31.54 23.61 -24.66
N SER A 58 -32.12 23.67 -25.87
CA SER A 58 -33.56 23.91 -26.08
C SER A 58 -34.45 22.84 -25.46
N ASP A 59 -34.04 21.58 -25.52
CA ASP A 59 -34.87 20.43 -25.17
C ASP A 59 -34.73 20.06 -23.67
N LEU A 60 -33.91 20.78 -22.91
CA LEU A 60 -33.75 20.56 -21.47
C LEU A 60 -34.97 21.00 -20.69
N ARG A 61 -35.60 22.12 -21.06
CA ARG A 61 -36.78 22.64 -20.35
C ARG A 61 -37.96 21.68 -20.43
N SER A 62 -38.15 21.01 -21.57
CA SER A 62 -39.22 20.00 -21.73
C SER A 62 -38.95 18.76 -20.88
N LEU A 63 -37.71 18.25 -20.85
CA LEU A 63 -37.34 17.10 -20.02
C LEU A 63 -37.50 17.35 -18.53
N ILE A 64 -37.21 18.57 -18.06
CA ILE A 64 -37.39 18.96 -16.65
C ILE A 64 -38.89 19.10 -16.32
N SER A 65 -39.69 19.60 -17.27
CA SER A 65 -41.13 19.80 -17.08
C SER A 65 -41.90 18.47 -17.01
N ASP A 66 -41.44 17.44 -17.73
CA ASP A 66 -42.03 16.09 -17.70
C ASP A 66 -41.77 15.35 -16.36
N GLU A 67 -40.80 15.78 -15.55
CA GLU A 67 -40.32 15.04 -14.38
C GLU A 67 -40.57 15.71 -13.02
N ALA A 68 -41.22 16.87 -12.99
CA ALA A 68 -41.55 17.57 -11.74
C ALA A 68 -42.41 16.74 -10.76
N ASP A 69 -43.00 15.63 -11.21
CA ASP A 69 -43.86 14.74 -10.43
C ASP A 69 -43.15 13.54 -9.77
N ALA A 70 -41.88 13.26 -10.09
CA ALA A 70 -41.16 12.13 -9.50
C ALA A 70 -39.72 12.51 -9.18
N ASN A 71 -39.45 12.81 -7.90
CA ASN A 71 -38.20 12.94 -7.12
C ASN A 71 -36.84 12.48 -7.75
N GLY A 72 -36.59 12.79 -9.02
CA GLY A 72 -35.68 12.06 -9.89
C GLY A 72 -34.55 12.96 -10.34
N GLU A 73 -33.41 12.84 -9.67
CA GLU A 73 -32.15 13.39 -10.14
C GLU A 73 -31.75 12.70 -11.46
N ARG A 74 -32.15 13.28 -12.60
CA ARG A 74 -31.84 12.72 -13.91
C ARG A 74 -30.46 13.17 -14.39
N LEU A 75 -29.63 12.18 -14.74
CA LEU A 75 -28.34 12.41 -15.36
C LEU A 75 -28.54 12.81 -16.82
N VAL A 76 -28.00 13.96 -17.21
CA VAL A 76 -28.10 14.49 -18.58
C VAL A 76 -26.71 14.85 -19.10
N VAL A 77 -26.52 14.68 -20.41
CA VAL A 77 -25.32 15.13 -21.13
C VAL A 77 -25.72 16.27 -22.06
N VAL A 78 -25.17 17.46 -21.81
CA VAL A 78 -25.48 18.69 -22.56
C VAL A 78 -24.22 19.22 -23.19
N ARG A 79 -24.29 19.59 -24.47
CA ARG A 79 -23.17 20.22 -25.17
C ARG A 79 -23.52 21.66 -25.51
N GLY A 80 -22.63 22.60 -25.16
CA GLY A 80 -22.85 24.01 -25.41
C GLY A 80 -21.56 24.82 -25.47
N THR A 81 -21.69 26.07 -25.90
CA THR A 81 -20.63 27.09 -25.85
C THR A 81 -20.64 27.78 -24.51
N VAL A 82 -19.47 27.97 -23.92
CA VAL A 82 -19.31 28.71 -22.65
C VAL A 82 -19.54 30.19 -22.88
N GLU A 83 -20.55 30.76 -22.22
CA GLU A 83 -20.82 32.19 -22.21
C GLU A 83 -20.91 32.74 -20.78
N SER A 84 -20.58 34.03 -20.63
CA SER A 84 -20.74 34.75 -19.37
C SER A 84 -22.21 35.08 -19.13
N LYS A 85 -22.65 35.04 -17.87
CA LYS A 85 -24.03 35.40 -17.48
C LYS A 85 -24.45 36.80 -17.98
N SER A 86 -23.50 37.73 -18.06
CA SER A 86 -23.70 39.11 -18.54
C SER A 86 -24.00 39.25 -20.05
N ALA A 87 -23.78 38.21 -20.86
CA ALA A 87 -24.06 38.28 -22.31
C ALA A 87 -25.55 38.10 -22.64
N VAL A 88 -26.27 37.39 -21.78
CA VAL A 88 -27.68 37.01 -22.00
C VAL A 88 -28.64 38.02 -21.35
N ASP A 89 -28.24 38.61 -20.23
CA ASP A 89 -29.05 39.59 -19.51
C ASP A 89 -28.62 41.00 -19.93
N GLY A 90 -29.24 41.55 -21.00
CA GLY A 90 -28.90 42.82 -21.64
C GLY A 90 -29.05 44.09 -20.78
N SER A 91 -28.96 43.98 -19.46
CA SER A 91 -28.99 45.09 -18.51
C SER A 91 -27.65 45.82 -18.48
N TRP A 92 -27.62 47.02 -19.07
CA TRP A 92 -26.48 47.95 -19.14
C TRP A 92 -25.83 48.36 -17.79
N LYS A 93 -26.21 47.79 -16.65
CA LYS A 93 -25.65 48.11 -15.32
C LYS A 93 -24.56 47.14 -14.82
N SER A 94 -24.24 46.05 -15.52
CA SER A 94 -23.23 45.05 -15.06
C SER A 94 -21.94 44.97 -15.89
N LEU A 95 -21.71 45.91 -16.82
CA LEU A 95 -20.67 45.88 -17.87
C LEU A 95 -19.20 45.77 -17.42
N TRP A 96 -18.90 45.63 -16.12
CA TRP A 96 -17.53 45.70 -15.60
C TRP A 96 -17.10 44.56 -14.66
N ASN A 97 -17.98 43.63 -14.24
CA ASN A 97 -17.66 42.76 -13.08
C ASN A 97 -17.76 41.23 -13.24
N ASP A 98 -18.22 40.67 -14.36
CA ASP A 98 -18.61 39.23 -14.38
C ASP A 98 -17.76 38.32 -15.28
N VAL A 99 -16.67 38.85 -15.86
CA VAL A 99 -15.74 38.08 -16.70
C VAL A 99 -14.35 38.20 -16.11
N LEU A 100 -13.72 37.07 -15.80
CA LEU A 100 -12.35 37.07 -15.32
C LEU A 100 -11.42 37.34 -16.51
N VAL A 101 -10.45 38.21 -16.30
CA VAL A 101 -9.40 38.50 -17.28
C VAL A 101 -8.11 37.89 -16.75
N SER A 102 -7.43 37.07 -17.57
CA SER A 102 -6.08 36.62 -17.21
C SER A 102 -5.18 37.84 -17.05
N HIS A 103 -4.45 37.86 -15.95
CA HIS A 103 -3.56 38.98 -15.62
C HIS A 103 -2.45 39.16 -16.66
N ASP A 104 -1.96 38.04 -17.21
CA ASP A 104 -0.77 38.03 -18.06
C ASP A 104 -1.10 37.94 -19.56
N SER A 105 -2.19 37.27 -19.95
CA SER A 105 -2.59 37.16 -21.36
C SER A 105 -3.66 38.17 -21.79
N GLY A 106 -4.42 38.73 -20.86
CA GLY A 106 -5.57 39.59 -21.16
C GLY A 106 -6.78 38.84 -21.74
N GLU A 107 -6.74 37.51 -21.81
CA GLU A 107 -7.85 36.70 -22.32
C GLU A 107 -9.02 36.65 -21.33
N ARG A 108 -10.24 36.67 -21.88
CA ARG A 108 -11.49 36.61 -21.12
C ARG A 108 -11.87 35.17 -20.82
N ALA A 109 -12.10 34.88 -19.55
CA ALA A 109 -12.38 33.55 -19.06
C ALA A 109 -13.41 33.53 -17.94
N VAL A 110 -13.96 32.34 -17.74
CA VAL A 110 -14.94 32.05 -16.70
C VAL A 110 -14.31 31.38 -15.49
N VAL A 111 -13.33 30.51 -15.74
CA VAL A 111 -12.55 29.83 -14.71
C VAL A 111 -11.10 30.15 -14.94
N ILE A 112 -10.41 30.60 -13.89
CA ILE A 112 -8.96 30.78 -13.90
C ILE A 112 -8.37 29.91 -12.80
N LEU A 113 -7.49 29.00 -13.20
CA LEU A 113 -6.67 28.20 -12.32
C LEU A 113 -5.22 28.67 -12.43
N ARG A 114 -4.71 29.22 -11.34
CA ARG A 114 -3.29 29.56 -11.23
C ARG A 114 -2.61 28.55 -10.32
N SER A 115 -1.52 27.97 -10.81
CA SER A 115 -0.68 27.08 -10.03
C SER A 115 0.78 27.53 -10.10
N GLN A 116 1.40 27.68 -8.93
CA GLN A 116 2.84 27.90 -8.82
C GLN A 116 3.48 26.63 -8.26
N LYS A 117 4.42 26.05 -9.00
CA LYS A 117 5.11 24.82 -8.62
C LYS A 117 6.61 25.02 -8.66
N CYS A 118 7.31 24.64 -7.60
CA CYS A 118 8.76 24.61 -7.62
C CYS A 118 9.24 23.33 -8.30
N ILE A 119 10.00 23.46 -9.39
CA ILE A 119 10.63 22.33 -10.08
C ILE A 119 11.97 22.05 -9.40
N TYR A 120 12.20 20.79 -9.05
CA TYR A 120 13.45 20.31 -8.48
C TYR A 120 14.19 19.47 -9.53
N ASN A 121 15.52 19.57 -9.57
CA ASN A 121 16.34 18.69 -10.40
C ASN A 121 16.75 17.47 -9.61
N GLU A 122 16.77 16.32 -10.29
CA GLU A 122 17.37 15.09 -9.79
C GLU A 122 18.64 14.83 -10.59
N TRP A 123 19.80 15.19 -10.02
CA TRP A 123 21.08 14.78 -10.59
C TRP A 123 21.48 13.44 -9.97
N ARG A 124 21.67 12.42 -10.81
CA ARG A 124 22.26 11.13 -10.39
C ARG A 124 23.72 11.43 -10.02
N GLY A 125 23.99 11.58 -8.73
CA GLY A 125 25.30 11.95 -8.23
C GLY A 125 26.41 11.07 -8.79
N PHE A 126 27.59 11.66 -9.00
CA PHE A 126 28.78 11.01 -9.55
C PHE A 126 29.20 9.75 -8.78
N PHE A 127 28.82 9.63 -7.50
CA PHE A 127 29.15 8.49 -6.64
C PHE A 127 28.09 7.37 -6.60
N GLY A 128 26.94 7.51 -7.28
CA GLY A 128 25.94 6.43 -7.37
C GLY A 128 25.23 6.08 -6.06
N TRP A 129 25.24 6.97 -5.06
CA TRP A 129 24.53 6.74 -3.80
C TRP A 129 23.02 6.80 -4.07
N TYR A 130 22.28 5.80 -3.60
CA TYR A 130 20.83 5.76 -3.76
C TYR A 130 20.19 6.94 -3.01
N PRO A 131 19.14 7.58 -3.56
CA PRO A 131 18.40 8.59 -2.84
C PRO A 131 17.82 7.94 -1.58
N ASP A 132 18.13 8.53 -0.43
CA ASP A 132 17.63 8.12 0.88
C ASP A 132 16.08 8.05 0.85
N VAL A 133 15.48 7.07 1.52
CA VAL A 133 14.02 6.93 1.62
C VAL A 133 13.37 8.21 2.17
N ARG A 134 14.13 9.00 2.93
CA ARG A 134 13.76 10.33 3.42
C ARG A 134 13.56 11.36 2.30
N THR A 135 14.31 11.33 1.20
CA THR A 135 14.12 12.29 0.08
C THR A 135 12.84 11.99 -0.69
N VAL A 136 12.49 10.70 -0.85
CA VAL A 136 11.23 10.27 -1.47
C VAL A 136 10.01 10.68 -0.63
N LEU A 137 10.07 10.50 0.69
CA LEU A 137 9.00 10.95 1.61
C LEU A 137 8.92 12.48 1.68
N ALA A 138 10.06 13.18 1.64
CA ALA A 138 10.10 14.63 1.59
C ALA A 138 9.50 15.17 0.28
N ARG A 139 9.65 14.47 -0.85
CA ARG A 139 9.05 14.83 -2.14
C ARG A 139 7.52 14.87 -2.07
N ALA A 140 6.91 13.87 -1.42
CA ALA A 140 5.46 13.82 -1.20
C ALA A 140 4.93 14.98 -0.33
N TRP A 141 5.76 15.51 0.58
CA TRP A 141 5.41 16.65 1.42
C TRP A 141 5.77 18.02 0.78
N ARG A 142 6.73 18.08 -0.14
CA ARG A 142 7.26 19.32 -0.76
C ARG A 142 6.57 19.76 -2.05
N GLU A 143 5.68 18.95 -2.63
CA GLU A 143 4.79 19.38 -3.72
C GLU A 143 3.68 20.35 -3.25
N GLN A 144 3.92 21.12 -2.18
CA GLN A 144 3.07 22.23 -1.75
C GLN A 144 3.22 23.41 -2.72
N GLY A 145 2.65 23.27 -3.90
CA GLY A 145 2.38 24.39 -4.79
C GLY A 145 1.13 25.14 -4.32
N SER A 146 1.14 26.48 -4.41
CA SER A 146 -0.07 27.26 -4.21
C SER A 146 -0.94 27.13 -5.46
N THR A 147 -2.11 26.49 -5.32
CA THR A 147 -3.15 26.49 -6.34
C THR A 147 -4.25 27.45 -5.89
N SER A 148 -4.56 28.43 -6.74
CA SER A 148 -5.71 29.32 -6.53
C SER A 148 -6.66 29.16 -7.71
N ILE A 149 -7.91 28.83 -7.42
CA ILE A 149 -8.98 28.77 -8.41
C ILE A 149 -9.92 29.95 -8.19
N ARG A 150 -10.23 30.67 -9.27
CA ARG A 150 -11.26 31.71 -9.30
C ARG A 150 -12.28 31.32 -10.35
N THR A 151 -13.56 31.40 -9.98
CA THR A 151 -14.68 30.98 -10.80
C THR A 151 -15.75 32.05 -10.75
N VAL A 152 -16.34 32.37 -11.91
CA VAL A 152 -17.56 33.14 -12.02
C VAL A 152 -18.69 32.24 -12.54
N PRO A 153 -19.95 32.52 -12.18
CA PRO A 153 -21.08 31.77 -12.73
C PRO A 153 -21.16 31.96 -14.24
N PHE A 154 -21.39 30.87 -14.96
CA PHE A 154 -21.46 30.89 -16.42
C PHE A 154 -22.58 30.02 -16.96
N LEU A 155 -22.87 30.28 -18.21
CA LEU A 155 -23.96 29.69 -18.95
C LEU A 155 -23.41 28.83 -20.09
N LEU A 156 -24.10 27.73 -20.36
CA LEU A 156 -23.94 26.98 -21.60
C LEU A 156 -25.07 27.32 -22.54
N VAL A 157 -24.71 27.67 -23.76
CA VAL A 157 -25.67 28.05 -24.79
C VAL A 157 -25.51 27.21 -26.06
N GLU A 158 -26.57 27.08 -26.84
CA GLU A 158 -26.59 26.33 -28.09
C GLU A 158 -26.29 27.22 -29.30
N GLY A 159 -25.11 27.03 -29.89
CA GLY A 159 -24.71 27.69 -31.14
C GLY A 159 -24.36 29.18 -31.00
N GLN A 160 -23.78 29.77 -32.05
CA GLN A 160 -23.36 31.18 -32.07
C GLN A 160 -24.44 32.15 -32.60
N GLN A 161 -25.69 31.71 -32.75
CA GLN A 161 -26.75 32.50 -33.40
C GLN A 161 -27.61 33.21 -32.36
N GLN A 162 -27.49 34.54 -32.29
CA GLN A 162 -28.38 35.41 -31.52
C GLN A 162 -29.72 35.61 -32.25
N PRO A 163 -30.86 35.74 -31.54
CA PRO A 163 -31.01 35.81 -30.09
C PRO A 163 -31.07 34.42 -29.43
N GLN A 164 -30.24 34.22 -28.40
CA GLN A 164 -30.19 32.98 -27.64
C GLN A 164 -31.19 33.06 -26.46
N THR A 165 -32.30 32.34 -26.53
CA THR A 165 -33.33 32.31 -25.47
C THR A 165 -33.14 31.18 -24.46
N ASP A 166 -32.40 30.14 -24.84
CA ASP A 166 -32.21 28.94 -24.04
C ASP A 166 -30.75 28.80 -23.59
N TYR A 167 -30.57 28.82 -22.28
CA TYR A 167 -29.28 28.69 -21.62
C TYR A 167 -29.41 27.80 -20.39
N VAL A 168 -28.29 27.22 -19.98
CA VAL A 168 -28.20 26.39 -18.78
C VAL A 168 -27.11 26.93 -17.87
N VAL A 169 -27.44 27.12 -16.60
CA VAL A 169 -26.46 27.55 -15.60
C VAL A 169 -25.65 26.34 -15.14
N VAL A 170 -24.33 26.47 -15.11
CA VAL A 170 -23.43 25.42 -14.61
C VAL A 170 -22.99 25.76 -13.19
N ASP A 171 -23.38 24.92 -12.24
CA ASP A 171 -22.99 25.04 -10.84
C ASP A 171 -21.73 24.20 -10.59
N LEU A 172 -20.61 24.88 -10.31
CA LEU A 172 -19.32 24.25 -10.02
C LEU A 172 -19.15 23.86 -8.55
N ASP A 173 -20.08 24.25 -7.67
CA ASP A 173 -19.92 24.12 -6.23
C ASP A 173 -19.80 22.65 -5.79
N GLY A 174 -18.74 22.36 -5.02
CA GLY A 174 -18.46 21.03 -4.51
C GLY A 174 -17.87 20.03 -5.51
N SER A 175 -17.62 20.44 -6.76
CA SER A 175 -16.98 19.58 -7.76
C SER A 175 -15.45 19.50 -7.55
N LYS A 176 -14.90 18.28 -7.58
CA LYS A 176 -13.44 18.01 -7.56
C LYS A 176 -12.93 17.44 -8.89
N HIS A 177 -13.76 17.49 -9.91
CA HIS A 177 -13.50 16.88 -11.20
C HIS A 177 -12.52 17.72 -12.03
N PRO A 178 -11.72 17.09 -12.90
CA PRO A 178 -10.84 17.84 -13.79
C PRO A 178 -11.67 18.70 -14.76
N LEU A 179 -11.34 19.98 -14.85
CA LEU A 179 -11.97 20.94 -15.75
C LEU A 179 -11.15 21.05 -17.05
N PRO A 180 -11.81 21.30 -18.21
CA PRO A 180 -11.13 21.43 -19.50
C PRO A 180 -10.50 22.82 -19.66
N LEU A 181 -9.44 23.05 -18.89
CA LEU A 181 -8.73 24.33 -18.86
C LEU A 181 -7.59 24.32 -19.88
N THR A 182 -7.51 25.38 -20.68
CA THR A 182 -6.42 25.63 -21.63
C THR A 182 -5.33 26.43 -20.95
N THR A 183 -4.07 26.02 -21.12
CA THR A 183 -2.90 26.75 -20.62
C THR A 183 -2.69 28.00 -21.47
N VAL A 184 -2.73 29.17 -20.85
CA VAL A 184 -2.56 30.46 -21.54
C VAL A 184 -1.24 31.11 -21.19
N PHE A 185 -0.79 30.89 -19.95
CA PHE A 185 0.48 31.38 -19.47
C PHE A 185 1.29 30.23 -18.89
N HIS A 186 2.52 30.10 -19.37
CA HIS A 186 3.48 29.12 -18.90
C HIS A 186 4.86 29.76 -18.87
N LYS A 187 5.30 30.16 -17.68
CA LYS A 187 6.60 30.81 -17.50
C LYS A 187 7.39 30.12 -16.40
N MET A 188 8.59 29.67 -16.75
CA MET A 188 9.56 29.16 -15.80
C MET A 188 10.51 30.28 -15.39
N GLN A 189 10.50 30.64 -14.10
CA GLN A 189 11.43 31.59 -13.52
C GLN A 189 12.58 30.81 -12.87
N PRO A 190 13.82 30.91 -13.41
CA PRO A 190 14.95 30.21 -12.82
C PRO A 190 15.28 30.80 -11.44
N ILE A 191 15.55 29.93 -10.47
CA ILE A 191 16.06 30.35 -9.17
C ILE A 191 17.59 30.37 -9.27
N GLN A 192 18.23 31.46 -8.83
CA GLN A 192 19.68 31.56 -8.90
C GLN A 192 20.35 30.44 -8.12
N ALA A 193 21.18 29.66 -8.82
CA ALA A 193 21.97 28.60 -8.22
C ALA A 193 22.98 29.22 -7.25
N THR A 194 22.92 28.80 -5.99
CA THR A 194 23.90 29.20 -4.97
C THR A 194 25.07 28.21 -4.98
N PRO A 195 26.25 28.56 -4.45
CA PRO A 195 27.35 27.58 -4.29
C PRO A 195 26.92 26.34 -3.49
N TYR A 196 25.94 26.50 -2.59
CA TYR A 196 25.33 25.40 -1.83
C TYR A 196 24.51 24.44 -2.72
N SER A 197 23.81 24.91 -3.75
CA SER A 197 23.06 24.02 -4.65
C SER A 197 23.99 23.13 -5.48
N PHE A 198 25.21 23.59 -5.79
CA PHE A 198 26.24 22.75 -6.40
C PHE A 198 26.67 21.62 -5.45
N LEU A 199 26.93 21.93 -4.18
CA LEU A 199 27.25 20.90 -3.18
C LEU A 199 26.09 19.89 -3.03
N GLN A 200 24.85 20.36 -2.94
CA GLN A 200 23.68 19.49 -2.93
C GLN A 200 23.63 18.57 -4.15
N ALA A 201 23.87 19.10 -5.35
CA ALA A 201 23.93 18.31 -6.58
C ALA A 201 25.03 17.24 -6.56
N VAL A 202 26.22 17.56 -6.05
CA VAL A 202 27.35 16.61 -5.90
C VAL A 202 27.00 15.47 -4.95
N PHE A 203 26.30 15.78 -3.85
CA PHE A 203 25.84 14.80 -2.86
C PHE A 203 24.50 14.13 -3.25
N GLY A 204 24.02 14.30 -4.48
CA GLY A 204 22.78 13.66 -4.95
C GLY A 204 21.50 14.14 -4.26
N HIS A 205 21.53 15.33 -3.64
CA HIS A 205 20.35 15.96 -3.05
C HIS A 205 19.58 16.75 -4.11
N GLU A 206 18.25 16.70 -4.01
CA GLU A 206 17.34 17.53 -4.82
C GLU A 206 17.57 19.02 -4.51
N TYR A 207 17.72 19.83 -5.55
CA TYR A 207 17.80 21.28 -5.44
C TYR A 207 16.75 21.95 -6.34
N PRO A 208 16.17 23.09 -5.91
CA PRO A 208 15.18 23.81 -6.70
C PRO A 208 15.84 24.48 -7.90
N VAL A 209 15.28 24.26 -9.09
CA VAL A 209 15.78 24.81 -10.36
C VAL A 209 15.04 26.09 -10.73
N GLY A 210 13.74 26.10 -10.48
CA GLY A 210 12.89 27.18 -10.93
C GLY A 210 11.48 27.09 -10.38
N LEU A 211 10.85 28.25 -10.29
CA LEU A 211 9.43 28.38 -10.05
C LEU A 211 8.72 28.32 -11.40
N LEU A 212 7.80 27.37 -11.56
CA LEU A 212 6.91 27.28 -12.71
C LEU A 212 5.59 27.94 -12.37
N ASP A 213 5.31 29.06 -13.03
CA ASP A 213 4.03 29.74 -13.02
C ASP A 213 3.20 29.24 -14.20
N GLU A 214 2.09 28.57 -13.91
CA GLU A 214 1.14 28.07 -14.90
C GLU A 214 -0.24 28.67 -14.63
N GLU A 215 -0.82 29.33 -15.64
CA GLU A 215 -2.19 29.83 -15.63
C GLU A 215 -3.01 29.07 -16.68
N LYS A 216 -4.09 28.43 -16.24
CA LYS A 216 -5.05 27.75 -17.10
C LYS A 216 -6.40 28.41 -17.00
N ILE A 217 -7.06 28.60 -18.13
CA ILE A 217 -8.36 29.26 -18.18
C ILE A 217 -9.41 28.42 -18.91
N LEU A 218 -10.68 28.63 -18.57
CA LEU A 218 -11.81 28.26 -19.40
C LEU A 218 -12.28 29.49 -20.17
N ALA A 219 -11.85 29.61 -21.44
CA ALA A 219 -12.16 30.75 -22.30
C ALA A 219 -13.64 30.78 -22.74
N LEU A 220 -14.14 31.98 -23.01
CA LEU A 220 -15.47 32.19 -23.60
C LEU A 220 -15.53 31.66 -25.04
N GLY A 221 -16.71 31.19 -25.46
CA GLY A 221 -16.94 30.64 -26.81
C GLY A 221 -16.39 29.22 -27.02
N LYS A 222 -15.75 28.63 -26.01
CA LYS A 222 -15.24 27.26 -26.07
C LYS A 222 -16.41 26.26 -26.00
N ASN A 223 -16.39 25.27 -26.88
CA ASN A 223 -17.37 24.17 -26.86
C ASN A 223 -17.02 23.18 -25.76
N VAL A 224 -17.94 22.95 -24.83
CA VAL A 224 -17.78 21.97 -23.75
C VAL A 224 -19.03 21.12 -23.60
N THR A 225 -18.83 19.89 -23.14
CA THR A 225 -19.88 18.95 -22.76
C THR A 225 -19.95 18.91 -21.24
N ALA A 226 -21.11 19.25 -20.70
CA ALA A 226 -21.44 19.08 -19.29
C ALA A 226 -22.15 17.74 -19.08
N VAL A 227 -21.73 17.01 -18.06
CA VAL A 227 -22.32 15.74 -17.62
C VAL A 227 -22.67 15.89 -16.15
N GLY A 228 -23.97 15.87 -15.85
CA GLY A 228 -24.41 16.16 -14.50
C GLY A 228 -25.89 15.92 -14.28
N ILE A 229 -26.28 16.12 -13.03
CA ILE A 229 -27.69 16.06 -12.63
C ILE A 229 -28.31 17.42 -12.94
N CYS A 230 -29.42 17.40 -13.67
CA CYS A 230 -30.18 18.60 -13.94
C CYS A 230 -31.15 18.88 -12.78
N SER A 231 -31.19 20.13 -12.30
CA SER A 231 -32.14 20.61 -11.31
C SER A 231 -32.70 21.95 -11.75
N SER A 232 -33.99 22.22 -11.50
CA SER A 232 -34.58 23.53 -11.73
C SER A 232 -34.52 24.36 -10.45
N LYS A 233 -33.85 25.51 -10.47
CA LYS A 233 -33.96 26.52 -9.40
C LYS A 233 -34.60 27.76 -9.99
N ASP A 234 -35.69 28.23 -9.38
CA ASP A 234 -36.41 29.45 -9.78
C ASP A 234 -36.81 29.51 -11.28
N GLY A 235 -37.09 28.34 -11.88
CA GLY A 235 -37.47 28.24 -13.30
C GLY A 235 -36.30 28.28 -14.29
N VAL A 236 -35.05 28.30 -13.81
CA VAL A 236 -33.83 28.23 -14.62
C VAL A 236 -33.20 26.83 -14.48
N PRO A 237 -32.87 26.16 -15.59
CA PRO A 237 -32.18 24.88 -15.55
C PRO A 237 -30.73 25.05 -15.06
N GLU A 238 -30.38 24.33 -14.00
CA GLU A 238 -29.04 24.25 -13.43
C GLU A 238 -28.48 22.83 -13.53
N ILE A 239 -27.22 22.69 -13.95
CA ILE A 239 -26.52 21.39 -13.96
C ILE A 239 -25.49 21.34 -12.83
N LYS A 240 -25.59 20.29 -12.02
CA LYS A 240 -24.69 20.00 -10.90
C LYS A 240 -23.83 18.77 -11.16
N SER A 241 -22.64 18.77 -10.57
CA SER A 241 -21.72 17.63 -10.68
C SER A 241 -22.22 16.39 -9.92
N CYS A 242 -22.01 15.21 -10.50
CA CYS A 242 -22.28 13.93 -9.84
C CYS A 242 -20.97 13.33 -9.31
N ARG A 243 -20.96 12.85 -8.06
CA ARG A 243 -19.74 12.28 -7.42
C ARG A 243 -19.33 10.93 -7.99
N ASP A 244 -20.27 10.19 -8.57
CA ASP A 244 -20.04 8.84 -9.10
C ASP A 244 -19.42 8.84 -10.51
N LEU A 245 -19.36 10.01 -11.16
CA LEU A 245 -18.90 10.16 -12.53
C LEU A 245 -17.51 10.80 -12.57
N PRO A 246 -16.60 10.34 -13.46
CA PRO A 246 -15.25 10.89 -13.55
C PRO A 246 -15.16 12.22 -14.31
N TYR A 247 -16.22 12.60 -15.02
CA TYR A 247 -16.27 13.81 -15.84
C TYR A 247 -17.43 14.69 -15.39
N PHE A 248 -17.18 15.99 -15.25
CA PHE A 248 -18.23 17.01 -15.09
C PHE A 248 -18.29 17.90 -16.33
N LEU A 249 -17.16 18.50 -16.69
CA LEU A 249 -16.98 19.29 -17.90
C LEU A 249 -15.84 18.68 -18.72
N SER A 250 -16.06 18.50 -20.00
CA SER A 250 -15.04 17.95 -20.92
C SER A 250 -15.18 18.58 -22.30
N GLU A 251 -14.07 18.71 -23.02
CA GLU A 251 -14.09 19.08 -24.45
C GLU A 251 -14.60 17.94 -25.35
N MET A 252 -14.62 16.71 -24.83
CA MET A 252 -14.97 15.51 -25.58
C MET A 252 -16.48 15.41 -25.81
N THR A 253 -16.86 14.78 -26.92
CA THR A 253 -18.27 14.44 -27.19
C THR A 253 -18.72 13.24 -26.37
N LYS A 254 -20.04 13.02 -26.26
CA LYS A 254 -20.60 11.82 -25.59
C LYS A 254 -19.98 10.53 -26.14
N ASP A 255 -19.91 10.39 -27.46
CA ASP A 255 -19.37 9.19 -28.10
C ASP A 255 -17.89 8.98 -27.79
N GLN A 256 -17.10 10.06 -27.81
CA GLN A 256 -15.68 10.01 -27.46
C GLN A 256 -15.48 9.61 -25.99
N MET A 257 -16.30 10.13 -25.06
CA MET A 257 -16.26 9.75 -23.65
C MET A 257 -16.61 8.27 -23.45
N VAL A 258 -17.63 7.77 -24.15
CA VAL A 258 -18.04 6.35 -24.09
C VAL A 258 -16.93 5.45 -24.65
N LEU A 259 -16.33 5.82 -25.78
CA LEU A 259 -15.20 5.08 -26.36
C LEU A 259 -14.01 5.05 -25.40
N GLU A 260 -13.62 6.19 -24.83
CA GLU A 260 -12.50 6.27 -23.88
C GLU A 260 -12.78 5.43 -22.63
N LEU A 261 -13.97 5.56 -22.02
CA LEU A 261 -14.36 4.78 -20.85
C LEU A 261 -14.42 3.29 -21.16
N SER A 262 -14.94 2.88 -22.32
CA SER A 262 -14.98 1.48 -22.73
C SER A 262 -13.57 0.90 -22.90
N SER A 263 -12.64 1.69 -23.45
CA SER A 263 -11.24 1.29 -23.62
C SER A 263 -10.55 1.14 -22.26
N LYS A 264 -10.72 2.12 -21.36
CA LYS A 264 -10.18 2.08 -19.99
C LYS A 264 -10.74 0.90 -19.21
N ALA A 265 -12.05 0.62 -19.30
CA ALA A 265 -12.66 -0.53 -18.63
C ALA A 265 -12.08 -1.85 -19.17
N LYS A 266 -11.94 -2.01 -20.49
CA LYS A 266 -11.32 -3.20 -21.09
C LYS A 266 -9.87 -3.37 -20.62
N ILE A 267 -9.08 -2.31 -20.61
CA ILE A 267 -7.69 -2.33 -20.14
C ILE A 267 -7.61 -2.74 -18.66
N LEU A 268 -8.45 -2.15 -17.79
CA LEU A 268 -8.49 -2.48 -16.37
C LEU A 268 -8.94 -3.93 -16.10
N LEU A 269 -9.89 -4.43 -16.88
CA LEU A 269 -10.39 -5.81 -16.78
C LEU A 269 -9.30 -6.80 -17.18
N TRP A 270 -8.77 -6.70 -18.40
CA TRP A 270 -7.76 -7.64 -18.91
C TRP A 270 -6.44 -7.53 -18.14
N GLY A 271 -6.01 -6.30 -17.80
CA GLY A 271 -4.85 -6.08 -16.95
C GLY A 271 -5.02 -6.69 -15.55
N GLY A 272 -6.21 -6.53 -14.94
CA GLY A 272 -6.53 -7.13 -13.65
C GLY A 272 -6.51 -8.67 -13.67
N ILE A 273 -7.03 -9.28 -14.73
CA ILE A 273 -7.01 -10.75 -14.92
C ILE A 273 -5.58 -11.27 -15.06
N ILE A 274 -4.75 -10.61 -15.87
CA ILE A 274 -3.35 -11.01 -16.08
C ILE A 274 -2.55 -10.89 -14.77
N VAL A 275 -2.67 -9.77 -14.05
CA VAL A 275 -1.98 -9.60 -12.77
C VAL A 275 -2.50 -10.57 -11.71
N GLY A 276 -3.82 -10.83 -11.70
CA GLY A 276 -4.45 -11.78 -10.81
C GLY A 276 -3.98 -13.22 -11.03
N SER A 277 -3.87 -13.67 -12.28
CA SER A 277 -3.39 -15.03 -12.59
C SER A 277 -1.93 -15.23 -12.19
N VAL A 278 -1.07 -14.24 -12.43
CA VAL A 278 0.33 -14.25 -11.97
C VAL A 278 0.42 -14.30 -10.45
N SER A 279 -0.40 -13.52 -9.74
CA SER A 279 -0.45 -13.53 -8.28
C SER A 279 -0.84 -14.90 -7.71
N ILE A 280 -1.89 -15.53 -8.26
CA ILE A 280 -2.33 -16.88 -7.86
C ILE A 280 -1.21 -17.90 -8.10
N GLY A 281 -0.53 -17.85 -9.24
CA GLY A 281 0.60 -18.74 -9.53
C GLY A 281 1.76 -18.59 -8.54
N VAL A 282 2.15 -17.35 -8.24
CA VAL A 282 3.25 -17.06 -7.29
C VAL A 282 2.89 -17.48 -5.86
N LEU A 283 1.67 -17.16 -5.40
CA LEU A 283 1.20 -17.57 -4.07
C LEU A 283 1.07 -19.09 -3.96
N GLY A 284 0.50 -19.75 -4.97
CA GLY A 284 0.39 -21.20 -5.02
C GLY A 284 1.76 -21.88 -4.95
N TYR A 285 2.74 -21.38 -5.71
CA TYR A 285 4.12 -21.89 -5.65
C TYR A 285 4.77 -21.68 -4.28
N ALA A 286 4.62 -20.50 -3.67
CA ALA A 286 5.16 -20.20 -2.36
C ALA A 286 4.55 -21.11 -1.26
N ILE A 287 3.24 -21.36 -1.33
CA ILE A 287 2.53 -22.26 -0.41
C ILE A 287 3.05 -23.70 -0.57
N LEU A 288 3.15 -24.23 -1.80
CA LEU A 288 3.65 -25.58 -2.06
C LEU A 288 5.10 -25.75 -1.57
N ARG A 289 5.96 -24.77 -1.84
CA ARG A 289 7.36 -24.78 -1.42
C ARG A 289 7.49 -24.76 0.10
N ASN A 290 6.71 -23.91 0.78
CA ASN A 290 6.72 -23.83 2.24
C ASN A 290 6.12 -25.08 2.89
N TRP A 291 5.10 -25.69 2.26
CA TRP A 291 4.52 -26.96 2.70
C TRP A 291 5.54 -28.09 2.66
N ASN A 292 6.31 -28.19 1.58
CA ASN A 292 7.37 -29.21 1.46
C ASN A 292 8.47 -28.99 2.52
N LYS A 293 8.94 -27.75 2.72
CA LYS A 293 9.89 -27.43 3.81
C LYS A 293 9.33 -27.79 5.18
N TRP A 294 8.06 -27.51 5.44
CA TRP A 294 7.41 -27.81 6.71
C TRP A 294 7.26 -29.32 6.93
N LYS A 295 6.96 -30.08 5.86
CA LYS A 295 6.90 -31.54 5.90
C LYS A 295 8.26 -32.13 6.28
N GLU A 296 9.34 -31.71 5.61
CA GLU A 296 10.70 -32.15 5.95
C GLU A 296 11.09 -31.80 7.39
N TRP A 297 10.79 -30.58 7.83
CA TRP A 297 11.05 -30.15 9.20
C TRP A 297 10.26 -30.97 10.23
N ARG A 298 9.01 -31.34 9.92
CA ARG A 298 8.18 -32.19 10.78
C ARG A 298 8.74 -33.60 10.87
N GLU A 299 9.20 -34.17 9.75
CA GLU A 299 9.85 -35.49 9.71
C GLU A 299 11.15 -35.48 10.52
N ARG A 300 12.01 -34.46 10.33
CA ARG A 300 13.24 -34.30 11.14
C ARG A 300 12.96 -34.16 12.63
N ARG A 301 11.90 -33.44 13.01
CA ARG A 301 11.50 -33.30 14.42
C ARG A 301 11.02 -34.62 15.02
N ARG A 302 10.24 -35.41 14.27
CA ARG A 302 9.81 -36.74 14.72
C ARG A 302 11.02 -37.66 14.89
N ALA A 303 11.93 -37.70 13.91
CA ALA A 303 13.16 -38.48 14.00
C ALA A 303 14.04 -38.03 15.19
N GLN A 304 14.17 -36.73 15.45
CA GLN A 304 14.88 -36.23 16.63
C GLN A 304 14.21 -36.61 17.94
N GLN A 305 12.88 -36.58 18.01
CA GLN A 305 12.12 -37.03 19.19
C GLN A 305 12.27 -38.53 19.42
N GLU A 306 12.22 -39.34 18.36
CA GLU A 306 12.47 -40.79 18.44
C GLU A 306 13.91 -41.07 18.89
N ILE A 307 14.91 -40.41 18.30
CA ILE A 307 16.32 -40.54 18.72
C ILE A 307 16.50 -40.11 20.18
N ALA A 308 15.88 -39.00 20.60
CA ALA A 308 15.96 -38.53 21.99
C ALA A 308 15.25 -39.48 22.97
N ALA A 309 14.09 -40.03 22.59
CA ALA A 309 13.36 -41.02 23.39
C ALA A 309 14.14 -42.34 23.51
N MET A 310 14.77 -42.80 22.41
CA MET A 310 15.65 -43.97 22.43
C MET A 310 16.90 -43.73 23.28
N ALA A 311 17.48 -42.52 23.25
CA ALA A 311 18.61 -42.16 24.09
C ALA A 311 18.23 -42.13 25.58
N ALA A 312 17.07 -41.58 25.93
CA ALA A 312 16.55 -41.59 27.30
C ALA A 312 16.26 -43.02 27.79
N ALA A 313 15.60 -43.86 26.97
CA ALA A 313 15.35 -45.25 27.33
C ALA A 313 16.65 -46.07 27.50
N ARG A 314 17.71 -45.75 26.73
CA ARG A 314 19.02 -46.38 26.89
C ARG A 314 19.69 -45.96 28.19
N ASP A 315 19.58 -44.70 28.59
CA ASP A 315 20.10 -44.20 29.87
C ASP A 315 19.38 -44.88 31.05
N ASP A 316 18.05 -45.04 30.96
CA ASP A 316 17.27 -45.78 31.95
C ASP A 316 17.71 -47.25 32.07
N VAL A 317 17.89 -47.95 30.93
CA VAL A 317 18.34 -49.36 30.92
C VAL A 317 19.78 -49.52 31.41
N GLU A 318 20.69 -48.59 31.08
CA GLU A 318 22.06 -48.62 31.60
C GLU A 318 22.11 -48.30 33.10
N SER A 319 21.19 -47.45 33.58
CA SER A 319 21.02 -47.24 35.01
C SER A 319 20.54 -48.50 35.73
N GLU A 320 19.58 -49.26 35.15
CA GLU A 320 19.05 -50.52 35.71
C GLU A 320 20.03 -51.69 35.60
N ALA A 321 20.83 -51.80 34.54
CA ALA A 321 21.83 -52.85 34.40
C ALA A 321 22.94 -52.76 35.47
N VAL A 322 23.26 -51.55 35.94
CA VAL A 322 24.18 -51.32 37.06
C VAL A 322 23.57 -51.71 38.42
N GLU A 323 22.25 -51.93 38.48
CA GLU A 323 21.53 -52.28 39.70
C GLU A 323 21.56 -53.77 40.04
N ASP A 324 21.67 -54.63 39.03
CA ASP A 324 21.39 -56.06 39.12
C ASP A 324 22.64 -56.96 39.15
N GLU A 325 23.81 -56.48 38.70
CA GLU A 325 25.04 -57.30 38.61
C GLU A 325 25.69 -57.69 39.96
N ASP A 326 25.11 -57.32 41.11
CA ASP A 326 25.74 -57.57 42.42
C ASP A 326 24.77 -58.16 43.48
N VAL A 327 23.63 -58.70 43.05
CA VAL A 327 22.67 -59.45 43.89
C VAL A 327 22.91 -60.96 43.71
N GLY A 328 24.12 -61.40 44.05
CA GLY A 328 24.49 -62.83 44.07
C GLY A 328 24.85 -63.29 45.48
N ASP A 329 25.14 -64.58 45.64
CA ASP A 329 25.62 -65.22 46.88
C ASP A 329 27.02 -64.70 47.26
N VAL A 330 27.06 -63.46 47.76
CA VAL A 330 28.27 -62.77 48.21
C VAL A 330 28.51 -63.15 49.68
N PRO A 331 29.68 -63.71 50.03
CA PRO A 331 29.99 -64.05 51.42
C PRO A 331 29.88 -62.82 52.34
N ASP A 332 29.33 -62.99 53.55
CA ASP A 332 29.06 -61.91 54.51
C ASP A 332 30.23 -60.91 54.69
N GLY A 333 31.47 -61.40 54.65
CA GLY A 333 32.69 -60.59 54.78
C GLY A 333 32.98 -59.65 53.60
N GLN A 334 32.22 -59.69 52.51
CA GLN A 334 32.38 -58.87 51.31
C GLN A 334 31.16 -57.98 51.01
N LEU A 335 30.12 -58.02 51.84
CA LEU A 335 28.92 -57.22 51.68
C LEU A 335 29.16 -55.75 52.05
N CYS A 336 28.38 -54.88 51.41
CA CYS A 336 28.31 -53.45 51.70
C CYS A 336 27.79 -53.23 53.12
N VAL A 337 28.51 -52.44 53.93
CA VAL A 337 28.14 -52.18 55.33
C VAL A 337 26.83 -51.41 55.53
N ILE A 338 26.30 -50.79 54.46
CA ILE A 338 25.07 -49.99 54.50
C ILE A 338 23.86 -50.84 54.12
N CYS A 339 23.84 -51.43 52.93
CA CYS A 339 22.68 -52.20 52.47
C CYS A 339 22.72 -53.68 52.85
N LEU A 340 23.89 -54.23 53.20
CA LEU A 340 24.08 -55.65 53.54
C LEU A 340 23.56 -56.63 52.47
N MET A 341 23.37 -56.17 51.23
CA MET A 341 22.79 -56.98 50.14
C MET A 341 23.71 -57.11 48.93
N ARG A 342 24.65 -56.18 48.75
CA ARG A 342 25.49 -56.09 47.54
C ARG A 342 26.96 -56.06 47.93
N ARG A 343 27.84 -56.57 47.06
CA ARG A 343 29.29 -56.58 47.29
C ARG A 343 29.86 -55.17 47.43
N ARG A 344 30.90 -55.03 48.24
CA ARG A 344 31.69 -53.81 48.33
C ARG A 344 32.49 -53.60 47.03
N ARG A 345 32.27 -52.46 46.38
CA ARG A 345 32.87 -52.10 45.08
C ARG A 345 33.38 -50.67 45.04
N ALA A 346 33.15 -49.87 46.08
CA ALA A 346 33.54 -48.46 46.11
C ALA A 346 34.50 -48.17 47.28
N ALA A 347 35.65 -47.58 46.95
CA ALA A 347 36.63 -47.08 47.92
C ALA A 347 36.55 -45.56 48.05
N PHE A 348 36.56 -45.07 49.28
CA PHE A 348 36.44 -43.64 49.56
C PHE A 348 37.80 -42.92 49.59
N VAL A 349 37.88 -41.74 48.99
CA VAL A 349 39.10 -40.91 48.93
C VAL A 349 38.98 -39.75 49.94
N PRO A 350 39.99 -39.51 50.79
CA PRO A 350 41.35 -40.09 50.76
C PRO A 350 41.58 -41.31 51.64
N CYS A 351 40.59 -41.78 52.42
CA CYS A 351 40.83 -42.79 53.45
C CYS A 351 41.10 -44.21 52.93
N GLY A 352 40.78 -44.50 51.66
CA GLY A 352 41.02 -45.78 50.99
C GLY A 352 40.06 -46.92 51.37
N HIS A 353 39.09 -46.69 52.25
CA HIS A 353 38.21 -47.76 52.73
C HIS A 353 37.23 -48.24 51.66
N LEU A 354 37.38 -49.50 51.23
CA LEU A 354 36.46 -50.24 50.37
C LEU A 354 35.37 -50.90 51.22
N VAL A 355 34.26 -50.18 51.45
CA VAL A 355 33.24 -50.61 52.45
C VAL A 355 31.80 -50.58 51.93
N CYS A 356 31.55 -49.91 50.80
CA CYS A 356 30.22 -49.76 50.24
C CYS A 356 30.12 -50.37 48.84
N CYS A 357 28.91 -50.79 48.45
CA CYS A 357 28.59 -51.00 47.04
C CYS A 357 28.50 -49.64 46.33
N GLN A 358 28.52 -49.63 44.99
CA GLN A 358 28.53 -48.40 44.21
C GLN A 358 27.35 -47.48 44.54
N ARG A 359 26.15 -48.04 44.67
CA ARG A 359 24.91 -47.26 44.91
C ARG A 359 24.91 -46.61 46.29
N CYS A 360 25.32 -47.35 47.33
CA CYS A 360 25.43 -46.80 48.68
C CYS A 360 26.55 -45.75 48.79
N ALA A 361 27.67 -45.93 48.07
CA ALA A 361 28.74 -44.94 48.05
C ALA A 361 28.31 -43.62 47.42
N LEU A 362 27.59 -43.67 46.28
CA LEU A 362 26.99 -42.48 45.67
C LEU A 362 25.95 -41.79 46.55
N SER A 363 25.24 -42.54 47.40
CA SER A 363 24.34 -41.95 48.40
C SER A 363 25.11 -41.20 49.48
N VAL A 364 26.19 -41.78 50.00
CA VAL A 364 27.05 -41.15 51.03
C VAL A 364 27.74 -39.90 50.49
N GLU A 365 28.13 -39.88 49.21
CA GLU A 365 28.69 -38.69 48.57
C GLU A 365 27.70 -37.52 48.46
N ARG A 366 26.40 -37.81 48.30
CA ARG A 366 25.35 -36.80 48.18
C ARG A 366 24.93 -36.19 49.51
N ASP A 367 25.37 -36.73 50.64
CA ASP A 367 25.08 -36.18 51.96
C ASP A 367 25.76 -34.82 52.17
N LEU A 368 25.15 -33.96 53.00
CA LEU A 368 25.64 -32.60 53.27
C LEU A 368 27.06 -32.56 53.87
N ALA A 369 27.48 -33.64 54.53
CA ALA A 369 28.80 -33.81 55.13
C ALA A 369 29.29 -35.26 54.94
N PRO A 370 29.82 -35.60 53.75
CA PRO A 370 30.14 -36.98 53.39
C PRO A 370 31.28 -37.51 54.26
N LYS A 371 31.03 -38.60 54.99
CA LYS A 371 31.99 -39.24 55.90
C LYS A 371 32.02 -40.73 55.68
N CYS A 372 33.20 -41.33 55.82
CA CYS A 372 33.35 -42.77 55.70
C CYS A 372 32.55 -43.49 56.79
N PRO A 373 31.70 -44.47 56.47
CA PRO A 373 30.91 -45.20 57.46
C PRO A 373 31.77 -45.90 58.53
N VAL A 374 33.01 -46.24 58.19
CA VAL A 374 33.93 -46.98 59.08
C VAL A 374 34.84 -46.04 59.85
N CYS A 375 35.66 -45.24 59.17
CA CYS A 375 36.65 -44.38 59.86
C CYS A 375 36.16 -42.96 60.17
N ARG A 376 34.94 -42.59 59.73
CA ARG A 376 34.33 -41.25 59.88
C ARG A 376 35.12 -40.07 59.31
N GLN A 377 36.22 -40.34 58.60
CA GLN A 377 36.98 -39.31 57.88
C GLN A 377 36.13 -38.70 56.77
N ALA A 378 36.23 -37.38 56.58
CA ALA A 378 35.55 -36.68 55.50
C ALA A 378 36.01 -37.21 54.14
N ILE A 379 35.05 -37.50 53.27
CA ILE A 379 35.28 -38.06 51.93
C ILE A 379 35.15 -36.94 50.91
N ARG A 380 35.98 -36.98 49.86
CA ARG A 380 35.84 -36.09 48.70
C ARG A 380 35.06 -36.75 47.56
N THR A 381 35.42 -37.98 47.25
CA THR A 381 34.83 -38.81 46.19
C THR A 381 35.00 -40.28 46.55
N SER A 382 34.29 -41.15 45.87
CA SER A 382 34.44 -42.59 45.85
C SER A 382 34.86 -43.04 44.46
N VAL A 383 35.63 -44.13 44.42
CA VAL A 383 36.13 -44.73 43.19
C VAL A 383 35.65 -46.17 43.14
N ARG A 384 35.07 -46.58 42.01
CA ARG A 384 34.68 -47.97 41.78
C ARG A 384 35.93 -48.82 41.56
N ILE A 385 36.05 -49.91 42.31
CA ILE A 385 37.09 -50.93 42.19
C ILE A 385 36.50 -52.12 41.43
N TYR A 386 37.20 -52.51 40.37
CA TYR A 386 36.94 -53.71 39.60
C TYR A 386 37.93 -54.79 40.07
N ASP A 387 37.42 -55.95 40.49
CA ASP A 387 38.28 -57.10 40.80
C ASP A 387 38.75 -57.71 39.46
N SER A 388 40.00 -58.15 39.39
CA SER A 388 40.60 -58.82 38.23
C SER A 388 40.19 -60.28 38.11
#